data_AF-A0A367GFI3-F1
#
_entry.id   AF-A0A367GFI3-F1
#
_cell.length_a   1.000
_cell.length_b   1.000
_cell.length_c   1.000
_cell.angle_alpha   90.00
_cell.angle_beta   90.00
_cell.angle_gamma   90.00
#
_symmetry.space_group_name_H-M   'P 1'
#
loop_
_entity.id
_entity.type
_entity.pdbx_description
1 polymer ?
#
loop_
_entity_poly.entity_id
_entity_poly.type
_entity_poly.pdbx_seq_one_letter_code
_entity_poly.pdbx_strand_id
1 'polypeptide(L)' 'MEKITAERVLAELAEIAFADLGAEPAPPVKVGDKLRALELIYKYLGLGDGAAAEEPVVIVDEAPTEQEVTP' A
#
# COMPACT_ATOMS: atom_id res chain seq x y z
N MET A 1 3.90 4.40 30.20
CA MET A 1 4.17 4.57 28.76
C MET A 1 4.36 3.19 28.19
N GLU A 2 3.48 2.77 27.28
CA GLU A 2 3.78 1.59 26.48
C GLU A 2 5.04 1.86 25.65
N LYS A 3 5.88 0.83 25.45
CA LYS A 3 7.09 0.97 24.66
C LYS A 3 6.72 1.16 23.19
N ILE A 4 7.38 2.11 22.54
CA ILE A 4 7.38 2.22 21.08
C ILE A 4 8.36 1.18 20.56
N THR A 5 7.87 0.22 19.76
CA THR A 5 8.68 -0.77 19.06
C THR A 5 8.46 -0.63 17.55
N ALA A 6 9.38 -1.16 16.73
CA ALA A 6 9.23 -1.11 15.28
C ALA A 6 7.96 -1.83 14.81
N GLU A 7 7.65 -2.99 15.42
CA GLU A 7 6.48 -3.80 15.11
C GLU A 7 5.18 -3.03 15.39
N ARG A 8 5.13 -2.31 16.52
CA ARG A 8 3.99 -1.46 16.85
C ARG A 8 3.81 -0.34 15.84
N VAL A 9 4.89 0.36 15.50
CA VAL A 9 4.82 1.46 14.52
C VAL A 9 4.37 0.94 13.16
N LEU A 10 4.82 -0.23 12.73
CA LEU A 10 4.38 -0.84 11.48
C LEU A 10 2.90 -1.23 11.50
N ALA A 11 2.41 -1.78 12.60
CA ALA A 11 0.99 -2.09 12.76
C ALA A 11 0.13 -0.82 12.65
N GLU A 12 0.50 0.25 13.35
CA GLU A 12 -0.22 1.53 13.30
C GLU A 12 -0.17 2.16 11.89
N LEU A 13 0.98 2.10 11.20
CA LEU A 13 1.08 2.55 9.81
C LEU A 13 0.21 1.71 8.87
N ALA A 14 0.14 0.39 9.08
CA ALA A 14 -0.71 -0.49 8.29
C ALA A 14 -2.20 -0.17 8.48
N GLU A 15 -2.63 0.08 9.73
CA GLU A 15 -3.99 0.53 10.03
C GLU A 15 -4.35 1.81 9.27
N ILE A 16 -3.43 2.78 9.19
CA ILE A 16 -3.63 4.01 8.40
C ILE A 16 -3.67 3.69 6.90
N ALA A 17 -2.67 2.97 6.40
CA ALA A 17 -2.51 2.66 4.97
C ALA A 17 -3.70 1.90 4.38
N PHE A 18 -4.31 1.01 5.18
CA PHE A 18 -5.40 0.13 4.75
C PHE A 18 -6.77 0.54 5.33
N ALA A 19 -6.86 1.71 5.96
CA ALA A 19 -8.13 2.23 6.45
C ALA A 19 -9.18 2.29 5.32
N ASP A 20 -10.36 1.72 5.58
CA ASP A 20 -11.52 1.83 4.70
C ASP A 20 -12.17 3.20 4.87
N LEU A 21 -11.95 4.10 3.91
CA LEU A 21 -12.50 5.46 3.95
C LEU A 21 -14.01 5.50 3.69
N GLY A 22 -14.60 4.41 3.19
CA GLY A 22 -16.04 4.27 2.96
C GLY A 22 -16.80 3.66 4.15
N ALA A 23 -16.10 3.21 5.20
CA ALA A 23 -16.73 2.65 6.40
C ALA A 23 -17.52 3.72 7.17
N GLU A 24 -18.57 3.31 7.88
CA GLU A 24 -19.32 4.18 8.81
C GLU A 24 -19.14 3.72 10.27
N PRO A 25 -18.66 4.60 11.17
CA PRO A 25 -18.21 5.96 10.92
C PRO A 25 -16.89 5.97 10.15
N ALA A 26 -16.71 6.99 9.29
CA ALA A 26 -15.48 7.15 8.53
C ALA A 26 -14.29 7.29 9.48
N PRO A 27 -13.18 6.57 9.24
CA PRO A 27 -11.97 6.73 10.03
C PRO A 27 -11.44 8.16 9.85
N PRO A 28 -10.79 8.75 10.87
CA PRO A 28 -10.24 10.10 10.82
C PRO A 28 -8.92 10.16 10.01
N VAL A 29 -8.89 9.51 8.85
CA VAL A 29 -7.70 9.31 8.02
C VAL A 29 -7.96 9.95 6.65
N LYS A 30 -7.02 10.74 6.15
CA LYS A 30 -7.09 11.31 4.80
C LYS A 30 -6.35 10.42 3.81
N VAL A 31 -6.70 10.53 2.53
CA VAL A 31 -5.97 9.84 1.45
C VAL A 31 -4.46 10.11 1.50
N GLY A 32 -4.05 11.35 1.80
CA GLY A 32 -2.64 11.71 1.95
C GLY A 32 -1.93 10.96 3.09
N ASP A 33 -2.63 10.68 4.19
CA ASP A 33 -2.08 9.92 5.32
C ASP A 33 -1.87 8.46 4.91
N LYS A 34 -2.80 7.89 4.12
CA LYS A 34 -2.65 6.54 3.56
C LYS A 34 -1.41 6.44 2.68
N LEU A 35 -1.23 7.39 1.76
CA LEU A 35 -0.06 7.42 0.86
C LEU A 35 1.25 7.55 1.63
N ARG A 36 1.26 8.40 2.67
CA ARG A 36 2.44 8.56 3.51
C ARG A 36 2.75 7.30 4.32
N ALA A 37 1.74 6.63 4.86
CA ALA A 37 1.94 5.39 5.61
C ALA A 37 2.48 4.26 4.70
N LEU A 38 1.94 4.13 3.48
CA LEU A 38 2.43 3.20 2.46
C LEU A 38 3.91 3.47 2.11
N GLU A 39 4.29 4.73 1.90
CA GLU A 39 5.68 5.11 1.62
C GLU A 39 6.62 4.67 2.76
N LEU A 40 6.20 4.85 4.02
CA LEU A 40 7.02 4.48 5.19
C LEU A 40 7.15 2.97 5.34
N ILE A 41 6.07 2.22 5.12
CA ILE A 41 6.10 0.75 5.11
C ILE A 41 7.01 0.24 3.98
N TYR A 42 6.87 0.81 2.78
CA TYR A 42 7.68 0.45 1.62
C TYR A 42 9.18 0.66 1.86
N LYS A 43 9.55 1.78 2.49
CA LYS A 43 10.93 2.07 2.91
C LYS A 43 11.43 1.10 3.98
N TYR A 44 10.62 0.81 4.99
CA TYR A 44 11.00 -0.13 6.05
C TYR A 44 11.29 -1.54 5.50
N LEU A 45 10.53 -1.97 4.50
CA LEU A 45 10.71 -3.26 3.84
C LEU A 45 11.90 -3.28 2.85
N GLY A 46 12.57 -2.15 2.60
CA GLY A 46 13.67 -2.04 1.66
C GLY A 46 13.25 -2.18 0.19
N LEU A 47 11.96 -2.02 -0.12
CA LEU A 47 11.43 -2.23 -1.47
C LEU A 47 11.86 -1.12 -2.45
N GLY A 48 12.27 0.06 -1.95
CA GLY A 48 12.66 1.22 -2.76
C GLY A 48 14.15 1.38 -3.04
N ASP A 49 15.02 0.57 -2.42
CA ASP A 49 16.47 0.77 -2.41
C ASP A 49 17.23 -0.12 -3.42
N GLY A 50 16.60 -0.56 -4.52
CA GLY A 50 17.35 -1.28 -5.55
C GLY A 50 16.59 -2.19 -6.50
N ALA A 51 15.28 -2.34 -6.38
CA ALA A 51 14.48 -2.81 -7.50
C ALA A 51 14.21 -1.60 -8.39
N ALA A 52 15.16 -1.29 -9.27
CA ALA A 52 14.78 -0.71 -10.55
C ALA A 52 13.77 -1.71 -11.13
N ALA A 53 12.48 -1.44 -10.94
CA ALA A 53 11.45 -2.07 -11.73
C ALA A 53 11.72 -1.57 -13.14
N GLU A 54 12.56 -2.33 -13.85
CA GLU A 54 12.79 -2.20 -15.29
C GLU A 54 11.47 -2.39 -16.05
N GLU A 55 10.44 -2.90 -15.39
CA GLU A 55 9.08 -2.96 -15.89
C GLU A 55 8.28 -1.71 -15.47
N PRO A 56 7.87 -0.87 -16.43
CA PRO A 56 6.98 0.24 -16.14
C PRO A 56 5.64 -0.30 -15.61
N VAL A 57 5.12 0.32 -14.54
CA VAL A 57 3.75 0.05 -14.06
C VAL A 57 2.77 0.57 -15.12
N VAL A 58 2.23 -0.34 -15.94
CA VAL A 58 1.17 -0.04 -16.90
C VAL A 58 -0.16 -0.07 -16.17
N ILE A 59 -0.76 1.10 -15.92
CA ILE A 59 -2.15 1.18 -15.45
C ILE A 59 -3.03 0.99 -16.69
N VAL A 60 -3.61 -0.22 -16.84
CA VAL A 60 -4.59 -0.52 -17.87
C VAL A 60 -6.00 -0.29 -17.32
N ASP A 61 -6.84 0.42 -18.08
CA ASP A 61 -8.25 0.66 -17.73
C ASP A 61 -9.12 -0.61 -17.77
N GLU A 62 -8.61 -1.71 -18.34
CA GLU A 62 -9.34 -2.94 -18.55
C GLU A 62 -8.58 -4.14 -17.97
N ALA A 63 -9.28 -4.97 -17.18
CA ALA A 63 -8.72 -6.22 -16.66
C ALA A 63 -8.32 -7.13 -17.83
N PRO A 64 -7.18 -7.83 -17.78
CA PRO A 64 -6.76 -8.70 -18.87
C PRO A 64 -7.81 -9.77 -19.09
N THR A 65 -8.51 -9.72 -20.21
CA THR A 65 -9.35 -10.82 -20.67
C THR A 65 -8.41 -11.97 -21.02
N GLU A 66 -8.59 -13.11 -20.35
CA GLU A 66 -7.85 -14.34 -20.65
C GLU A 66 -7.92 -14.61 -22.16
N GLN A 67 -6.76 -14.60 -22.83
CA GLN A 67 -6.65 -15.05 -24.22
C GLN A 67 -6.90 -16.55 -24.24
N GLU A 68 -8.10 -16.96 -24.68
CA GLU A 68 -8.31 -18.33 -25.13
C GLU A 68 -7.45 -18.56 -26.39
N VAL A 69 -6.29 -19.17 -26.17
CA VAL A 69 -5.47 -19.77 -27.21
C VAL A 69 -6.26 -20.89 -27.87
N THR A 70 -6.74 -20.66 -29.09
CA THR A 70 -7.21 -21.74 -29.96
C THR A 70 -6.02 -22.27 -30.77
N PRO A 71 -5.80 -23.61 -30.79
CA PRO A 71 -4.63 -24.22 -31.44
C PRO A 71 -4.65 -24.18 -32.96
#